data_AF-A0A845Z0C2-F1
#
_entry.id   AF-A0A845Z0C2-F1
#
_cell.length_a   1.000
_cell.length_b   1.000
_cell.length_c   1.000
_cell.angle_alpha   90.00
_cell.angle_beta   90.00
_cell.angle_gamma   90.00
#
_symmetry.space_group_name_H-M   'P 1'
#
loop_
_entity.id
_entity.type
_entity.pdbx_description
1 polymer ?
#
loop_
_entity_poly.entity_id
_entity_poly.type
_entity_poly.pdbx_seq_one_letter_code
_entity_poly.pdbx_strand_id
1 'polypeptide(L)'
;WEYPFTITNDGVNIFPLGAMRLTQRSSNVRVSSGDEVLDKMCGGGFFKDSIILATGATGTGKTLLVSKFLENGCTNNEPAMLFAYEESRAQLFRNAYSWGIDFEELEKKGLLRILCSYPESAGLEDHLQIIKSEIANFKPSRIAIDSLSALARGVSNNAFRQFVIGVTGFAKQEEITGFFTNTTDQFMGSHSITNTHISTITDTIIMLQYVEIRGEMSRAINVFKMRGSWHDKGIREYTITSNGPEIKDSFRSYERIISGSPTRITVNEKSELSRIIQGVQEKTTEE
;
A
#
# COMPACT_ATOMS: atom_id res chain seq x y z
N TRP A 1 28.09 19.15 -2.22
CA TRP A 1 26.92 18.32 -2.54
C TRP A 1 27.44 17.01 -3.06
N GLU A 2 27.08 15.90 -2.43
CA GLU A 2 27.42 14.56 -2.88
C GLU A 2 26.19 13.96 -3.57
N TYR A 3 26.39 13.29 -4.70
CA TYR A 3 25.33 12.61 -5.45
C TYR A 3 25.70 11.13 -5.62
N PRO A 4 24.78 10.21 -5.28
CA PRO A 4 25.04 8.79 -5.51
C PRO A 4 25.11 8.51 -7.01
N PHE A 5 25.97 7.57 -7.38
CA PHE A 5 26.11 7.08 -8.74
C PHE A 5 26.41 5.58 -8.72
N THR A 6 26.10 4.91 -9.82
CA THR A 6 26.44 3.51 -10.04
C THR A 6 27.19 3.37 -11.35
N ILE A 7 28.20 2.50 -11.40
CA ILE A 7 28.91 2.15 -12.63
C ILE A 7 28.29 0.89 -13.19
N THR A 8 27.84 0.96 -14.44
CA THR A 8 27.22 -0.16 -15.16
C THR A 8 27.94 -0.41 -16.48
N ASN A 9 27.43 -1.39 -17.25
CA ASN A 9 27.92 -1.64 -18.60
C ASN A 9 27.75 -0.43 -19.54
N ASP A 10 26.81 0.48 -19.23
CA ASP A 10 26.58 1.72 -19.97
C ASP A 10 27.41 2.91 -19.43
N GLY A 11 28.34 2.65 -18.49
CA GLY A 11 29.19 3.65 -17.87
C GLY A 11 28.64 4.19 -16.54
N VAL A 12 29.05 5.41 -16.19
CA VAL A 12 28.71 6.08 -14.93
C VAL A 12 27.31 6.68 -15.00
N ASN A 13 26.41 6.24 -14.12
CA ASN A 13 25.05 6.76 -14.01
C ASN A 13 24.87 7.50 -12.68
N ILE A 14 24.70 8.82 -12.72
CA ILE A 14 24.58 9.68 -11.54
C ILE A 14 23.10 9.96 -11.25
N PHE A 15 22.71 9.90 -9.98
CA PHE A 15 21.33 10.17 -9.54
C PHE A 15 21.26 11.50 -8.78
N PRO A 16 20.99 12.64 -9.47
CA PRO A 16 20.86 13.93 -8.81
C PRO A 16 19.47 14.06 -8.16
N LEU A 17 19.22 13.30 -7.09
CA LEU A 17 17.91 13.22 -6.41
C LEU A 17 17.41 14.60 -5.94
N GLY A 18 18.31 15.50 -5.55
CA GLY A 18 17.99 16.87 -5.17
C GLY A 18 17.68 17.82 -6.35
N ALA A 19 17.98 17.41 -7.59
CA ALA A 19 17.72 18.21 -8.79
C ALA A 19 16.37 17.86 -9.46
N MET A 20 15.71 16.78 -9.02
CA MET A 20 14.36 16.45 -9.51
C MET A 20 13.39 17.57 -9.14
N ARG A 21 12.80 18.21 -10.15
CA ARG A 21 11.84 19.28 -9.95
C ARG A 21 10.51 18.72 -9.44
N LEU A 22 9.86 19.46 -8.54
CA LEU A 22 8.54 19.11 -8.01
C LEU A 22 7.43 19.57 -8.98
N THR A 23 7.45 19.08 -10.22
CA THR A 23 6.53 19.46 -11.31
C THR A 23 5.82 18.24 -11.88
N GLN A 24 5.58 17.23 -11.04
CA GLN A 24 4.90 15.99 -11.45
C GLN A 24 3.48 16.30 -11.93
N ARG A 25 3.04 15.57 -12.95
CA ARG A 25 1.65 15.63 -13.42
C ARG A 25 0.74 15.01 -12.36
N SER A 26 -0.50 15.47 -12.32
CA SER A 26 -1.54 14.91 -11.46
C SER A 26 -2.89 15.06 -12.16
N SER A 27 -3.65 13.97 -12.17
CA SER A 27 -5.00 13.91 -12.74
C SER A 27 -6.00 13.36 -11.72
N ASN A 28 -7.29 13.55 -12.00
CA ASN A 28 -8.39 12.95 -11.22
C ASN A 28 -8.74 11.52 -11.68
N VAL A 29 -7.91 10.91 -12.54
CA VAL A 29 -8.14 9.56 -13.07
C VAL A 29 -8.03 8.55 -11.94
N ARG A 30 -9.02 7.65 -11.85
CA ARG A 30 -9.09 6.59 -10.84
C ARG A 30 -8.66 5.24 -11.40
N VAL A 31 -8.03 4.43 -10.56
CA VAL A 31 -7.64 3.05 -10.83
C VAL A 31 -8.11 2.16 -9.67
N SER A 32 -8.56 0.96 -9.99
CA SER A 32 -9.07 0.03 -8.98
C SER A 32 -7.92 -0.58 -8.16
N SER A 33 -8.17 -0.77 -6.87
CA SER A 33 -7.29 -1.50 -5.95
C SER A 33 -7.32 -3.00 -6.15
N GLY A 34 -8.23 -3.53 -6.96
CA GLY A 34 -8.54 -4.95 -7.08
C GLY A 34 -9.49 -5.49 -6.00
N ASP A 35 -10.07 -4.59 -5.19
CA ASP A 35 -11.13 -4.92 -4.22
C ASP A 35 -12.19 -3.82 -4.24
N GLU A 36 -13.43 -4.17 -4.57
CA GLU A 36 -14.50 -3.18 -4.76
C GLU A 36 -14.86 -2.43 -3.47
N VAL A 37 -14.73 -3.08 -2.31
CA VAL A 37 -15.06 -2.45 -1.03
C VAL A 37 -13.98 -1.44 -0.66
N LEU A 38 -12.71 -1.79 -0.87
CA LEU A 38 -11.59 -0.88 -0.69
C LEU A 38 -11.67 0.31 -1.66
N ASP A 39 -12.06 0.08 -2.91
CA ASP A 39 -12.30 1.16 -3.87
C ASP A 39 -13.38 2.13 -3.37
N LYS A 40 -14.49 1.61 -2.82
CA LYS A 40 -15.53 2.43 -2.18
C LYS A 40 -14.98 3.18 -0.96
N MET A 41 -14.16 2.53 -0.12
CA MET A 41 -13.51 3.18 1.01
C MET A 41 -12.57 4.31 0.57
N CYS A 42 -12.01 4.25 -0.63
CA CYS A 42 -11.15 5.29 -1.22
C CYS A 42 -11.93 6.35 -2.03
N GLY A 43 -13.28 6.32 -2.02
CA GLY A 43 -14.10 7.26 -2.79
C GLY A 43 -14.05 7.02 -4.30
N GLY A 44 -13.92 5.76 -4.72
CA GLY A 44 -13.88 5.34 -6.13
C GLY A 44 -12.53 4.83 -6.61
N GLY A 45 -11.73 4.23 -5.73
CA GLY A 45 -10.40 3.67 -6.05
C GLY A 45 -9.25 4.66 -5.90
N PHE A 46 -8.03 4.20 -6.18
CA PHE A 46 -6.82 5.01 -6.08
C PHE A 46 -6.71 6.01 -7.22
N PHE A 47 -5.89 7.05 -7.08
CA PHE A 47 -5.55 7.92 -8.21
C PHE A 47 -4.44 7.28 -9.04
N LYS A 48 -4.50 7.41 -10.37
CA LYS A 48 -3.46 6.93 -11.28
C LYS A 48 -2.09 7.51 -10.92
N ASP A 49 -2.02 8.81 -10.68
CA ASP A 49 -0.77 9.54 -10.41
C ASP A 49 -0.47 9.64 -8.90
N SER A 50 -0.64 8.54 -8.16
CA SER A 50 -0.48 8.52 -6.71
C SER A 50 0.39 7.39 -6.20
N ILE A 51 0.98 7.63 -5.02
CA ILE A 51 1.66 6.60 -4.24
C ILE A 51 0.78 6.15 -3.09
N ILE A 52 0.48 4.86 -3.09
CA ILE A 52 -0.25 4.14 -2.06
C ILE A 52 0.75 3.45 -1.15
N LEU A 53 0.56 3.57 0.16
CA LEU A 53 1.32 2.86 1.18
C LEU A 53 0.41 1.96 1.99
N ALA A 54 0.62 0.64 1.92
CA ALA A 54 0.05 -0.29 2.89
C ALA A 54 1.01 -0.50 4.05
N THR A 55 0.58 -0.12 5.25
CA THR A 55 1.37 -0.29 6.47
C THR A 55 0.66 -1.21 7.45
N GLY A 56 1.42 -2.00 8.20
CA GLY A 56 0.87 -2.87 9.25
C GLY A 56 1.82 -3.98 9.66
N ALA A 57 1.48 -4.67 10.75
CA ALA A 57 2.28 -5.77 11.28
C ALA A 57 2.43 -6.93 10.29
N THR A 58 3.36 -7.84 10.56
CA THR A 58 3.51 -9.08 9.77
C THR A 58 2.22 -9.92 9.79
N GLY A 59 1.89 -10.56 8.66
CA GLY A 59 0.70 -11.41 8.52
C GLY A 59 -0.66 -10.68 8.43
N THR A 60 -0.64 -9.34 8.44
CA THR A 60 -1.86 -8.54 8.24
C THR A 60 -2.41 -8.68 6.82
N GLY A 61 -1.58 -8.88 5.80
CA GLY A 61 -2.05 -9.08 4.41
C GLY A 61 -1.69 -7.95 3.45
N LYS A 62 -0.59 -7.25 3.70
CA LYS A 62 -0.03 -6.25 2.76
C LYS A 62 0.25 -6.87 1.39
N THR A 63 0.91 -8.02 1.35
CA THR A 63 1.22 -8.77 0.12
C THR A 63 -0.03 -9.25 -0.60
N LEU A 64 -1.12 -9.56 0.12
CA LEU A 64 -2.42 -9.86 -0.48
C LEU A 64 -2.98 -8.64 -1.22
N LEU A 65 -2.97 -7.46 -0.59
CA LEU A 65 -3.43 -6.22 -1.24
C LEU A 65 -2.56 -5.87 -2.47
N VAL A 66 -1.24 -6.05 -2.37
CA VAL A 66 -0.33 -5.92 -3.51
C VAL A 66 -0.72 -6.87 -4.64
N SER A 67 -0.97 -8.14 -4.31
CA SER A 67 -1.30 -9.16 -5.31
C SER A 67 -2.61 -8.83 -6.03
N LYS A 68 -3.65 -8.41 -5.31
CA LYS A 68 -4.92 -7.96 -5.89
C LYS A 68 -4.78 -6.69 -6.73
N PHE A 69 -3.96 -5.74 -6.30
CA PHE A 69 -3.67 -4.52 -7.04
C PHE A 69 -3.01 -4.79 -8.39
N LEU A 70 -2.05 -5.72 -8.43
CA LEU A 70 -1.35 -6.12 -9.66
C LEU A 70 -2.22 -6.96 -10.58
N GLU A 71 -2.95 -7.94 -10.02
CA GLU A 71 -3.94 -8.74 -10.74
C GLU A 71 -4.92 -7.83 -11.49
N ASN A 72 -5.51 -6.85 -10.79
CA ASN A 72 -6.46 -5.93 -11.38
C ASN A 72 -5.89 -5.16 -12.58
N GLY A 73 -4.64 -4.69 -12.50
CA GLY A 73 -3.97 -4.06 -13.64
C GLY A 73 -3.87 -5.01 -14.83
N CYS A 74 -3.36 -6.21 -14.58
CA CYS A 74 -3.18 -7.20 -15.64
C CYS A 74 -4.53 -7.61 -16.27
N THR A 75 -5.60 -7.76 -15.49
CA THR A 75 -6.94 -8.07 -16.03
C THR A 75 -7.50 -6.95 -16.92
N ASN A 76 -7.06 -5.71 -16.71
CA ASN A 76 -7.38 -4.56 -17.55
C ASN A 76 -6.36 -4.32 -18.68
N ASN A 77 -5.48 -5.30 -18.94
CA ASN A 77 -4.42 -5.22 -19.95
C ASN A 77 -3.42 -4.07 -19.69
N GLU A 78 -3.24 -3.70 -18.42
CA GLU A 78 -2.26 -2.73 -17.94
C GLU A 78 -1.03 -3.48 -17.40
N PRO A 79 0.15 -3.39 -18.04
CA PRO A 79 1.34 -4.08 -17.56
C PRO A 79 1.71 -3.65 -16.14
N ALA A 80 2.05 -4.59 -15.29
CA ALA A 80 2.34 -4.36 -13.88
C ALA A 80 3.66 -5.03 -13.45
N MET A 81 4.35 -4.43 -12.49
CA MET A 81 5.63 -4.94 -11.98
C MET A 81 5.63 -5.07 -10.46
N LEU A 82 6.16 -6.17 -9.96
CA LEU A 82 6.40 -6.42 -8.55
C LEU A 82 7.90 -6.49 -8.26
N PHE A 83 8.38 -5.65 -7.34
CA PHE A 83 9.68 -5.77 -6.72
C PHE A 83 9.54 -6.38 -5.34
N ALA A 84 9.88 -7.65 -5.21
CA ALA A 84 9.78 -8.42 -3.98
C ALA A 84 11.15 -8.59 -3.30
N TYR A 85 11.20 -8.26 -2.01
CA TYR A 85 12.40 -8.24 -1.18
C TYR A 85 12.30 -9.13 0.07
N GLU A 86 11.17 -9.80 0.27
CA GLU A 86 10.92 -10.67 1.43
C GLU A 86 10.69 -12.13 1.02
N GLU A 87 9.85 -12.36 0.00
CA GLU A 87 9.45 -13.71 -0.42
C GLU A 87 10.12 -14.14 -1.72
N SER A 88 10.41 -15.43 -1.81
CA SER A 88 10.89 -16.03 -3.07
C SER A 88 9.78 -16.04 -4.12
N ARG A 89 10.17 -16.04 -5.40
CA ARG A 89 9.26 -16.13 -6.54
C ARG A 89 8.28 -17.30 -6.42
N ALA A 90 8.78 -18.50 -6.13
CA ALA A 90 7.91 -19.69 -5.98
C ALA A 90 6.91 -19.55 -4.82
N GLN A 91 7.33 -18.90 -3.72
CA GLN A 91 6.47 -18.67 -2.58
C GLN A 91 5.36 -17.65 -2.89
N LEU A 92 5.69 -16.56 -3.58
CA LEU A 92 4.70 -15.58 -4.05
C LEU A 92 3.66 -16.25 -4.95
N PHE A 93 4.07 -17.12 -5.87
CA PHE A 93 3.16 -17.77 -6.81
C PHE A 93 2.22 -18.74 -6.08
N ARG A 94 2.76 -19.53 -5.15
CA ARG A 94 1.96 -20.45 -4.32
C ARG A 94 0.93 -19.68 -3.49
N ASN A 95 1.33 -18.58 -2.86
CA ASN A 95 0.44 -17.78 -2.02
C ASN A 95 -0.63 -17.09 -2.87
N ALA A 96 -0.25 -16.46 -3.99
CA ALA A 96 -1.17 -15.83 -4.93
C ALA A 96 -2.19 -16.83 -5.49
N TYR A 97 -1.75 -18.03 -5.87
CA TYR A 97 -2.62 -19.09 -6.35
C TYR A 97 -3.65 -19.52 -5.30
N SER A 98 -3.24 -19.54 -4.02
CA SER A 98 -4.14 -19.83 -2.90
C SER A 98 -5.19 -18.72 -2.68
N TRP A 99 -5.00 -17.53 -3.24
CA TRP A 99 -5.96 -16.42 -3.28
C TRP A 99 -6.70 -16.29 -4.62
N GLY A 100 -6.60 -17.32 -5.48
CA GLY A 100 -7.25 -17.37 -6.78
C GLY A 100 -6.53 -16.59 -7.90
N ILE A 101 -5.28 -16.17 -7.68
CA ILE A 101 -4.51 -15.36 -8.62
C ILE A 101 -3.43 -16.22 -9.29
N ASP A 102 -3.48 -16.36 -10.61
CA ASP A 102 -2.47 -17.10 -11.38
C ASP A 102 -1.37 -16.16 -11.91
N PHE A 103 -0.36 -15.89 -11.08
CA PHE A 103 0.80 -15.09 -11.51
C PHE A 103 1.59 -15.72 -12.67
N GLU A 104 1.57 -17.04 -12.82
CA GLU A 104 2.28 -17.70 -13.92
C GLU A 104 1.61 -17.39 -15.25
N GLU A 105 0.28 -17.39 -15.29
CA GLU A 105 -0.49 -16.98 -16.47
C GLU A 105 -0.27 -15.50 -16.82
N LEU A 106 -0.27 -14.62 -15.82
CA LEU A 106 -0.08 -13.18 -16.03
C LEU A 106 1.30 -12.84 -16.62
N GLU A 107 2.36 -13.55 -16.20
CA GLU A 107 3.69 -13.39 -16.79
C GLU A 107 3.79 -14.00 -18.18
N LYS A 108 3.16 -15.15 -18.44
CA LYS A 108 3.10 -15.74 -19.79
C LYS A 108 2.42 -14.80 -20.79
N LYS A 109 1.43 -14.03 -20.35
CA LYS A 109 0.77 -12.98 -21.14
C LYS A 109 1.63 -11.72 -21.32
N GLY A 110 2.79 -11.63 -20.64
CA GLY A 110 3.65 -10.44 -20.66
C GLY A 110 3.06 -9.23 -19.93
N LEU A 111 2.03 -9.44 -19.11
CA LEU A 111 1.34 -8.38 -18.38
C LEU A 111 1.90 -8.18 -16.97
N LEU A 112 2.54 -9.20 -16.40
CA LEU A 112 3.21 -9.11 -15.11
C LEU A 112 4.70 -9.35 -15.27
N ARG A 113 5.52 -8.64 -14.49
CA ARG A 113 6.94 -8.97 -14.27
C ARG A 113 7.24 -8.96 -12.78
N ILE A 114 7.80 -10.06 -12.26
CA ILE A 114 8.17 -10.16 -10.84
C ILE A 114 9.69 -10.27 -10.70
N LEU A 115 10.28 -9.30 -10.02
CA LEU A 115 11.68 -9.32 -9.61
C LEU A 115 11.78 -9.66 -8.13
N CYS A 116 12.58 -10.67 -7.80
CA CYS A 116 12.86 -11.06 -6.42
C CYS A 116 14.36 -10.90 -6.14
N SER A 117 14.72 -10.09 -5.16
CA SER A 117 16.11 -9.94 -4.72
C SER A 117 16.18 -9.71 -3.21
N TYR A 118 17.26 -10.14 -2.57
CA TYR A 118 17.48 -9.80 -1.17
C TYR A 118 17.91 -8.33 -1.06
N PRO A 119 17.44 -7.58 -0.05
CA PRO A 119 17.92 -6.20 0.19
C PRO A 119 19.44 -6.12 0.26
N GLU A 120 20.07 -7.11 0.89
CA GLU A 120 21.52 -7.18 1.12
C GLU A 120 22.32 -7.48 -0.16
N SER A 121 21.68 -7.76 -1.29
CA SER A 121 22.38 -8.06 -2.55
C SER A 121 23.03 -6.83 -3.20
N ALA A 122 22.58 -5.62 -2.84
CA ALA A 122 23.06 -4.37 -3.44
C ALA A 122 22.80 -3.15 -2.55
N GLY A 123 23.47 -2.03 -2.84
CA GLY A 123 23.19 -0.74 -2.19
C GLY A 123 21.85 -0.14 -2.64
N LEU A 124 21.36 0.88 -1.94
CA LEU A 124 20.10 1.54 -2.32
C LEU A 124 20.20 2.27 -3.67
N GLU A 125 21.37 2.80 -3.98
CA GLU A 125 21.72 3.40 -5.27
C GLU A 125 21.54 2.40 -6.43
N ASP A 126 22.00 1.17 -6.23
CA ASP A 126 21.91 0.09 -7.22
C ASP A 126 20.47 -0.43 -7.33
N HIS A 127 19.78 -0.64 -6.20
CA HIS A 127 18.35 -1.00 -6.21
C HIS A 127 17.52 0.07 -6.93
N LEU A 128 17.81 1.36 -6.72
CA LEU A 128 17.14 2.45 -7.42
C LEU A 128 17.42 2.38 -8.92
N GLN A 129 18.66 2.09 -9.32
CA GLN A 129 18.99 1.92 -10.74
C GLN A 129 18.26 0.73 -11.36
N ILE A 130 18.24 -0.42 -10.68
CA ILE A 130 17.56 -1.63 -11.13
C ILE A 130 16.09 -1.35 -11.35
N ILE A 131 15.42 -0.72 -10.37
CA ILE A 131 14.00 -0.33 -10.47
C ILE A 131 13.78 0.56 -11.70
N LYS A 132 14.61 1.60 -11.89
CA LYS A 132 14.49 2.50 -13.05
C LYS A 132 14.70 1.80 -14.38
N SER A 133 15.71 0.94 -14.47
CA SER A 133 16.03 0.16 -15.68
C SER A 133 14.87 -0.77 -16.05
N GLU A 134 14.35 -1.50 -15.08
CA GLU A 134 13.23 -2.43 -15.31
C GLU A 134 11.95 -1.70 -15.70
N ILE A 135 11.65 -0.57 -15.06
CA ILE A 135 10.51 0.28 -15.45
C ILE A 135 10.68 0.78 -16.89
N ALA A 136 11.87 1.26 -17.27
CA ALA A 136 12.12 1.75 -18.63
C ALA A 136 11.97 0.65 -19.70
N ASN A 137 12.40 -0.57 -19.38
CA ASN A 137 12.34 -1.71 -20.29
C ASN A 137 10.93 -2.32 -20.43
N PHE A 138 10.16 -2.35 -19.34
CA PHE A 138 8.85 -3.01 -19.31
C PHE A 138 7.67 -2.05 -19.49
N LYS A 139 7.84 -0.76 -19.17
CA LYS A 139 6.82 0.30 -19.22
C LYS A 139 5.51 -0.06 -18.48
N PRO A 140 5.59 -0.41 -17.18
CA PRO A 140 4.41 -0.74 -16.40
C PRO A 140 3.50 0.48 -16.19
N SER A 141 2.19 0.25 -16.16
CA SER A 141 1.20 1.22 -15.66
C SER A 141 1.08 1.17 -14.13
N ARG A 142 1.43 0.03 -13.52
CA ARG A 142 1.37 -0.20 -12.07
C ARG A 142 2.68 -0.81 -11.56
N ILE A 143 3.18 -0.30 -10.44
CA ILE A 143 4.32 -0.92 -9.75
C ILE A 143 3.96 -1.20 -8.30
N ALA A 144 4.50 -2.30 -7.76
CA ALA A 144 4.46 -2.57 -6.34
C ALA A 144 5.85 -2.90 -5.79
N ILE A 145 6.14 -2.43 -4.58
CA ILE A 145 7.38 -2.73 -3.84
C ILE A 145 7.03 -3.40 -2.52
N ASP A 146 7.40 -4.67 -2.39
CA ASP A 146 7.12 -5.51 -1.22
C ASP A 146 8.41 -6.12 -0.63
N SER A 147 9.08 -5.50 0.34
CA SER A 147 8.66 -4.36 1.16
C SER A 147 9.72 -3.26 1.24
N LEU A 148 9.28 -2.01 1.43
CA LEU A 148 10.18 -0.90 1.72
C LEU A 148 10.89 -1.08 3.07
N SER A 149 10.23 -1.70 4.04
CA SER A 149 10.84 -2.04 5.33
C SER A 149 12.02 -3.00 5.18
N ALA A 150 11.98 -3.91 4.19
CA ALA A 150 13.09 -4.79 3.90
C ALA A 150 14.33 -4.01 3.42
N LEU A 151 14.13 -3.02 2.54
CA LEU A 151 15.19 -2.14 2.04
C LEU A 151 15.73 -1.14 3.08
N ALA A 152 14.99 -0.89 4.15
CA ALA A 152 15.44 -0.05 5.25
C ALA A 152 16.46 -0.75 6.19
N ARG A 153 16.63 -2.08 6.07
CA ARG A 153 17.49 -2.87 6.96
C ARG A 153 18.96 -2.43 6.86
N GLY A 154 19.54 -2.02 7.99
CA GLY A 154 20.95 -1.66 8.09
C GLY A 154 21.33 -0.33 7.40
N VAL A 155 20.35 0.40 6.83
CA VAL A 155 20.59 1.66 6.13
C VAL A 155 20.18 2.85 6.99
N SER A 156 20.89 3.97 6.87
CA SER A 156 20.50 5.20 7.56
C SER A 156 19.14 5.72 7.08
N ASN A 157 18.35 6.29 8.00
CA ASN A 157 17.03 6.82 7.67
C ASN A 157 17.08 7.91 6.56
N ASN A 158 18.16 8.70 6.52
CA ASN A 158 18.35 9.72 5.48
C ASN A 158 18.56 9.10 4.09
N ALA A 159 19.44 8.10 3.97
CA ALA A 159 19.69 7.41 2.71
C ALA A 159 18.44 6.67 2.22
N PHE A 160 17.74 6.00 3.14
CA PHE A 160 16.48 5.33 2.84
C PHE A 160 15.39 6.31 2.37
N ARG A 161 15.27 7.47 3.03
CA ARG A 161 14.33 8.52 2.60
C ARG A 161 14.68 9.07 1.21
N GLN A 162 15.97 9.26 0.91
CA GLN A 162 16.42 9.66 -0.42
C GLN A 162 16.06 8.62 -1.48
N PHE A 163 16.26 7.33 -1.19
CA PHE A 163 15.83 6.23 -2.06
C PHE A 163 14.32 6.28 -2.33
N VAL A 164 13.49 6.39 -1.29
CA VAL A 164 12.02 6.47 -1.43
C VAL A 164 11.61 7.68 -2.27
N ILE A 165 12.26 8.84 -2.10
CA ILE A 165 12.03 10.02 -2.94
C ILE A 165 12.40 9.73 -4.40
N GLY A 166 13.52 9.05 -4.65
CA GLY A 166 13.97 8.68 -5.99
C GLY A 166 12.97 7.77 -6.71
N VAL A 167 12.49 6.72 -6.04
CA VAL A 167 11.49 5.81 -6.59
C VAL A 167 10.14 6.52 -6.79
N THR A 168 9.65 7.23 -5.76
CA THR A 168 8.36 7.92 -5.78
C THR A 168 8.32 8.99 -6.87
N GLY A 169 9.36 9.82 -6.94
CA GLY A 169 9.45 10.90 -7.92
C GLY A 169 9.51 10.37 -9.34
N PHE A 170 10.23 9.26 -9.55
CA PHE A 170 10.33 8.62 -10.85
C PHE A 170 8.99 8.00 -11.28
N ALA A 171 8.35 7.21 -10.41
CA ALA A 171 7.04 6.61 -10.70
C ALA A 171 5.97 7.68 -11.05
N LYS A 172 5.92 8.77 -10.28
CA LYS A 172 4.99 9.88 -10.55
C LYS A 172 5.28 10.62 -11.86
N GLN A 173 6.55 10.77 -12.23
CA GLN A 173 6.93 11.41 -13.48
C GLN A 173 6.54 10.57 -14.70
N GLU A 174 6.63 9.25 -14.57
CA GLU A 174 6.27 8.29 -15.61
C GLU A 174 4.77 7.93 -15.62
N GLU A 175 3.94 8.64 -14.84
CA GLU A 175 2.47 8.40 -14.74
C GLU A 175 2.12 6.96 -14.30
N ILE A 176 2.95 6.37 -13.43
CA ILE A 176 2.81 5.01 -12.92
C ILE A 176 2.19 5.05 -11.53
N THR A 177 1.15 4.24 -11.30
CA THR A 177 0.57 4.05 -9.97
C THR A 177 1.48 3.17 -9.11
N GLY A 178 1.96 3.71 -7.98
CA GLY A 178 2.88 2.99 -7.09
C GLY A 178 2.19 2.48 -5.82
N PHE A 179 2.34 1.19 -5.52
CA PHE A 179 1.86 0.57 -4.29
C PHE A 179 3.04 0.03 -3.46
N PHE A 180 3.32 0.66 -2.34
CA PHE A 180 4.43 0.28 -1.48
C PHE A 180 3.93 -0.38 -0.20
N THR A 181 4.67 -1.37 0.31
CA THR A 181 4.38 -1.97 1.61
C THR A 181 5.43 -1.57 2.64
N ASN A 182 4.97 -1.43 3.88
CA ASN A 182 5.83 -1.21 5.04
C ASN A 182 5.36 -2.09 6.20
N THR A 183 6.23 -2.97 6.68
CA THR A 183 5.98 -3.77 7.88
C THR A 183 6.35 -2.95 9.12
N THR A 184 5.44 -2.86 10.08
CA THR A 184 5.72 -2.25 11.39
C THR A 184 6.37 -3.28 12.31
N ASP A 185 7.37 -2.85 13.08
CA ASP A 185 8.06 -3.72 14.05
C ASP A 185 7.14 -4.16 15.20
N GLN A 186 6.16 -3.32 15.54
CA GLN A 186 5.17 -3.60 16.57
C GLN A 186 3.91 -4.22 15.98
N PHE A 187 3.43 -5.27 16.64
CA PHE A 187 2.30 -6.10 16.20
C PHE A 187 0.93 -5.49 16.56
N MET A 188 0.82 -4.84 17.72
CA MET A 188 -0.39 -4.19 18.24
C MET A 188 -0.02 -2.83 18.86
N GLY A 189 -0.94 -1.86 18.79
CA GLY A 189 -0.76 -0.56 19.43
C GLY A 189 0.28 0.34 18.77
N SER A 190 0.46 0.27 17.45
CA SER A 190 1.44 1.09 16.74
C SER A 190 1.15 2.59 16.95
N HIS A 191 2.04 3.28 17.65
CA HIS A 191 1.95 4.73 17.87
C HIS A 191 2.36 5.56 16.63
N SER A 192 2.90 4.91 15.59
CA SER A 192 3.34 5.56 14.36
C SER A 192 2.93 4.76 13.12
N ILE A 193 2.65 5.46 12.02
CA ILE A 193 2.29 4.84 10.72
C ILE A 193 3.51 4.17 10.08
N THR A 194 4.67 4.82 10.23
CA THR A 194 5.97 4.36 9.74
C THR A 194 7.06 4.87 10.68
N ASN A 195 7.95 4.00 11.16
CA ASN A 195 9.10 4.39 11.99
C ASN A 195 10.10 5.29 11.24
N THR A 196 10.05 5.29 9.91
CA THR A 196 10.92 6.04 8.99
C THR A 196 10.28 7.33 8.43
N HIS A 197 9.11 7.73 8.92
CA HIS A 197 8.38 8.95 8.49
C HIS A 197 8.08 9.05 6.97
N ILE A 198 8.01 7.91 6.25
CA ILE A 198 7.66 7.87 4.81
C ILE A 198 6.23 8.36 4.54
N SER A 199 5.34 8.31 5.53
CA SER A 199 3.93 8.77 5.44
C SER A 199 3.75 10.23 4.95
N THR A 200 4.80 11.04 5.05
CA THR A 200 4.84 12.42 4.55
C THR A 200 4.99 12.51 3.04
N ILE A 201 5.60 11.50 2.41
CA ILE A 201 5.92 11.41 0.98
C ILE A 201 4.75 10.75 0.20
N THR A 202 3.94 9.93 0.88
CA THR A 202 2.86 9.15 0.27
C THR A 202 1.54 9.92 0.20
N ASP A 203 0.74 9.67 -0.84
CA ASP A 203 -0.53 10.36 -1.07
C ASP A 203 -1.70 9.65 -0.38
N THR A 204 -1.69 8.32 -0.47
CA THR A 204 -2.70 7.42 0.11
C THR A 204 -2.06 6.47 1.10
N ILE A 205 -2.69 6.26 2.26
CA ILE A 205 -2.20 5.37 3.31
C ILE A 205 -3.33 4.40 3.68
N ILE A 206 -3.06 3.11 3.50
CA ILE A 206 -3.89 2.00 3.93
C ILE A 206 -3.23 1.39 5.17
N MET A 207 -3.94 1.42 6.29
CA MET A 207 -3.47 0.89 7.55
C MET A 207 -4.13 -0.46 7.83
N LEU A 208 -3.31 -1.47 8.07
CA LEU A 208 -3.71 -2.80 8.47
C LEU A 208 -3.23 -3.07 9.90
N GLN A 209 -4.11 -3.60 10.73
CA GLN A 209 -3.79 -3.89 12.13
C GLN A 209 -4.50 -5.14 12.62
N TYR A 210 -3.97 -5.71 13.68
CA TYR A 210 -4.66 -6.74 14.43
C TYR A 210 -5.56 -6.14 15.50
N VAL A 211 -6.67 -6.81 15.76
CA VAL A 211 -7.61 -6.49 16.82
C VAL A 211 -7.96 -7.78 17.54
N GLU A 212 -7.68 -7.83 18.84
CA GLU A 212 -8.01 -8.96 19.70
C GLU A 212 -9.49 -8.90 20.09
N ILE A 213 -10.28 -9.86 19.62
CA ILE A 213 -11.70 -9.93 19.93
C ILE A 213 -12.02 -11.30 20.48
N ARG A 214 -12.46 -11.35 21.75
CA ARG A 214 -12.88 -12.59 22.42
C ARG A 214 -11.81 -13.70 22.37
N GLY A 215 -10.54 -13.33 22.46
CA GLY A 215 -9.41 -14.27 22.40
C GLY A 215 -8.99 -14.68 20.98
N GLU A 216 -9.56 -14.07 19.94
CA GLU A 216 -9.20 -14.31 18.55
C GLU A 216 -8.53 -13.09 17.92
N MET A 217 -7.50 -13.34 17.11
CA MET A 217 -6.78 -12.31 16.37
C MET A 217 -7.53 -11.97 15.08
N SER A 218 -8.38 -10.96 15.15
CA SER A 218 -9.07 -10.40 13.98
C SER A 218 -8.18 -9.38 13.27
N ARG A 219 -8.48 -9.10 12.00
CA ARG A 219 -7.76 -8.09 11.20
C ARG A 219 -8.67 -6.91 10.89
N ALA A 220 -8.07 -5.73 10.82
CA ALA A 220 -8.77 -4.49 10.55
C ALA A 220 -8.05 -3.64 9.51
N ILE A 221 -8.81 -3.08 8.57
CA ILE A 221 -8.34 -2.20 7.49
C ILE A 221 -8.95 -0.81 7.66
N ASN A 222 -8.14 0.20 7.39
CA ASN A 222 -8.56 1.60 7.43
C ASN A 222 -7.83 2.40 6.33
N VAL A 223 -8.56 3.25 5.61
CA VAL A 223 -7.94 4.28 4.78
C VAL A 223 -7.59 5.43 5.71
N PHE A 224 -6.32 5.52 6.09
CA PHE A 224 -5.87 6.48 7.10
C PHE A 224 -5.80 7.91 6.53
N LYS A 225 -5.35 8.01 5.28
CA LYS A 225 -5.16 9.29 4.57
C LYS A 225 -5.35 9.06 3.09
N MET A 226 -5.98 10.02 2.43
CA MET A 226 -5.99 10.12 0.97
C MET A 226 -5.99 11.59 0.57
N ARG A 227 -4.97 12.03 -0.18
CA ARG A 227 -4.93 13.39 -0.75
C ARG A 227 -5.82 13.45 -1.99
N GLY A 228 -6.65 14.49 -2.09
CA GLY A 228 -7.50 14.72 -3.26
C GLY A 228 -8.79 13.88 -3.31
N SER A 229 -9.08 13.06 -2.29
CA SER A 229 -10.31 12.27 -2.24
C SER A 229 -10.94 12.30 -0.86
N TRP A 230 -12.27 12.24 -0.83
CA TRP A 230 -12.96 11.68 0.33
C TRP A 230 -12.52 10.21 0.52
N HIS A 231 -12.45 9.78 1.77
CA HIS A 231 -12.22 8.38 2.11
C HIS A 231 -12.98 8.01 3.38
N ASP A 232 -13.34 6.74 3.49
CA ASP A 232 -13.98 6.18 4.67
C ASP A 232 -13.07 6.35 5.90
N LYS A 233 -13.71 6.76 7.00
CA LYS A 233 -13.06 6.98 8.30
C LYS A 233 -13.22 5.79 9.24
N GLY A 234 -14.08 4.83 8.88
CA GLY A 234 -14.29 3.60 9.64
C GLY A 234 -13.05 2.71 9.68
N ILE A 235 -12.85 2.04 10.81
CA ILE A 235 -11.92 0.92 10.94
C ILE A 235 -12.75 -0.35 10.74
N ARG A 236 -12.62 -0.97 9.57
CA ARG A 236 -13.42 -2.13 9.16
C ARG A 236 -12.69 -3.42 9.45
N GLU A 237 -13.41 -4.42 9.94
CA GLU A 237 -12.89 -5.78 10.01
C GLU A 237 -12.70 -6.33 8.60
N TYR A 238 -11.72 -7.21 8.39
CA TYR A 238 -11.67 -8.04 7.19
C TYR A 238 -11.15 -9.43 7.48
N THR A 239 -11.61 -10.39 6.67
CA THR A 239 -11.11 -11.76 6.65
C THR A 239 -10.33 -12.04 5.37
N ILE A 240 -9.40 -12.98 5.41
CA ILE A 240 -8.66 -13.43 4.23
C ILE A 240 -9.18 -14.83 3.91
N THR A 241 -9.78 -14.98 2.73
CA THR A 241 -10.31 -16.25 2.22
C THR A 241 -9.54 -16.67 0.97
N SER A 242 -9.90 -17.81 0.38
CA SER A 242 -9.34 -18.24 -0.91
C SER A 242 -9.69 -17.29 -2.06
N ASN A 243 -10.70 -16.43 -1.89
CA ASN A 243 -11.09 -15.42 -2.89
C ASN A 243 -10.39 -14.07 -2.68
N GLY A 244 -9.57 -13.95 -1.63
CA GLY A 244 -8.85 -12.73 -1.26
C GLY A 244 -9.42 -12.04 -0.01
N PRO A 245 -9.30 -10.71 0.09
CA PRO A 245 -9.79 -9.98 1.25
C PRO A 245 -11.32 -9.80 1.20
N GLU A 246 -11.99 -10.04 2.32
CA GLU A 246 -13.41 -9.76 2.50
C GLU A 246 -13.58 -8.70 3.59
N ILE A 247 -13.81 -7.45 3.17
CA ILE A 247 -13.96 -6.30 4.08
C ILE A 247 -15.42 -6.23 4.58
N LYS A 248 -15.58 -6.17 5.90
CA LYS A 248 -16.86 -6.23 6.62
C LYS A 248 -17.18 -4.87 7.28
N ASP A 249 -18.03 -4.91 8.30
CA ASP A 249 -18.40 -3.76 9.09
C ASP A 249 -17.30 -3.29 10.05
N SER A 250 -17.48 -2.07 10.55
CA SER A 250 -16.62 -1.49 11.57
C SER A 250 -16.96 -1.94 12.98
N PHE A 251 -15.97 -1.91 13.88
CA PHE A 251 -16.12 -2.24 15.29
C PHE A 251 -16.88 -1.16 16.11
N ARG A 252 -18.12 -0.83 15.76
CA ARG A 252 -18.88 0.30 16.37
C ARG A 252 -19.11 0.14 17.88
N SER A 253 -19.25 -1.10 18.36
CA SER A 253 -19.52 -1.38 19.78
C SER A 253 -18.25 -1.55 20.63
N TYR A 254 -17.12 -0.99 20.19
CA TYR A 254 -15.82 -1.17 20.82
C TYR A 254 -15.06 0.16 20.90
N GLU A 255 -14.39 0.38 22.01
CA GLU A 255 -13.44 1.48 22.18
C GLU A 255 -12.00 0.98 22.13
N ARG A 256 -11.07 1.91 21.85
CA ARG A 256 -9.62 1.66 21.80
C ARG A 256 -9.20 0.63 20.74
N ILE A 257 -9.87 0.58 19.59
CA ILE A 257 -9.47 -0.32 18.47
C ILE A 257 -7.98 -0.18 18.09
N ILE A 258 -7.48 1.06 18.05
CA ILE A 258 -6.07 1.35 17.69
C ILE A 258 -5.06 0.75 18.68
N SER A 259 -5.44 0.48 19.94
CA SER A 259 -4.53 -0.19 20.87
C SER A 259 -4.29 -1.66 20.50
N GLY A 260 -5.13 -2.25 19.65
CA GLY A 260 -5.16 -3.68 19.34
C GLY A 260 -5.98 -4.50 20.33
N SER A 261 -6.14 -4.07 21.59
CA SER A 261 -6.95 -4.76 22.61
C SER A 261 -8.14 -3.89 23.00
N PRO A 262 -9.24 -3.93 22.23
CA PRO A 262 -10.39 -3.07 22.45
C PRO A 262 -11.24 -3.51 23.64
N THR A 263 -11.97 -2.55 24.21
CA THR A 263 -12.98 -2.82 25.24
C THR A 263 -14.37 -2.72 24.63
N ARG A 264 -15.18 -3.78 24.79
CA ARG A 264 -16.58 -3.76 24.34
C ARG A 264 -17.37 -2.78 25.18
N ILE A 265 -18.07 -1.86 24.53
CA ILE A 265 -19.02 -0.97 25.17
C ILE A 265 -20.44 -1.46 24.91
N THR A 266 -21.28 -1.41 25.94
CA THR A 266 -22.73 -1.60 25.78
C THR A 266 -23.29 -0.32 25.18
N VAL A 267 -23.45 -0.30 23.86
CA VAL A 267 -24.22 0.75 23.19
C VAL A 267 -25.68 0.50 23.53
N ASN A 268 -26.30 1.41 24.29
CA ASN A 268 -27.73 1.34 24.55
C ASN A 268 -28.44 1.70 23.23
N GLU A 269 -28.96 0.72 22.51
CA GLU A 269 -29.53 0.88 21.15
C GLU A 269 -30.56 2.02 21.06
N LYS A 270 -31.30 2.29 22.15
CA LYS A 270 -32.20 3.45 22.27
C LYS A 270 -31.47 4.79 22.10
N SER A 271 -30.27 4.94 22.66
CA SER A 271 -29.49 6.18 22.57
C SER A 271 -28.87 6.43 21.20
N GLU A 272 -28.50 5.36 20.49
CA GLU A 272 -28.01 5.47 19.10
C GLU A 272 -29.15 5.80 18.13
N LEU A 273 -30.30 5.14 18.26
CA LEU A 273 -31.50 5.48 17.50
C LEU A 273 -31.88 6.95 17.71
N SER A 274 -31.86 7.44 18.96
CA SER A 274 -32.09 8.86 19.24
C SER A 274 -31.09 9.78 18.56
N ARG A 275 -29.79 9.45 18.56
CA ARG A 275 -28.75 10.24 17.87
C ARG A 275 -28.93 10.28 16.36
N ILE A 276 -29.27 9.14 15.74
CA ILE A 276 -29.49 9.05 14.29
C ILE A 276 -30.72 9.88 13.91
N ILE A 277 -31.81 9.78 14.68
CA ILE A 277 -33.03 10.57 14.45
C ILE A 277 -32.72 12.07 14.59
N GLN A 278 -31.92 12.46 15.58
CA GLN A 278 -31.56 13.86 15.81
C GLN A 278 -30.70 14.44 14.67
N GLY A 279 -29.71 13.68 14.19
CA GLY A 279 -28.87 14.09 13.04
C GLY A 279 -29.60 14.11 11.68
N VAL A 280 -30.71 13.37 11.56
CA VAL A 280 -31.61 13.47 10.40
C VAL A 280 -32.50 14.71 10.52
N GLN A 281 -33.02 14.99 11.72
CA GLN A 281 -33.84 16.19 11.98
C GLN A 281 -33.06 17.49 11.71
N GLU A 282 -31.81 17.60 12.16
CA GLU A 282 -30.96 18.77 11.92
C GLU A 282 -30.76 19.05 10.42
N LYS A 283 -30.58 18.01 9.60
CA LYS A 283 -30.46 18.14 8.14
C LYS A 283 -31.75 18.57 7.44
N THR A 284 -32.91 18.18 7.95
CA THR A 284 -34.21 18.60 7.40
C THR A 284 -34.64 20.01 7.82
N THR A 285 -33.99 20.63 8.80
CA THR A 285 -34.25 22.02 9.22
C THR A 285 -33.32 23.05 8.57
N GLU A 286 -32.30 22.62 7.84
CA GLU A 286 -31.37 23.48 7.10
C GLU A 286 -31.68 23.55 5.57
N GLU A 287 -32.77 22.92 5.11
CA GLU A 287 -33.38 23.11 3.78
C GLU A 287 -34.60 24.04 3.85
#